data_AF-A0A3A3GG72-F1
#
_entry.id   AF-A0A3A3GG72-F1
#
_cell.length_a   1.000
_cell.length_b   1.000
_cell.length_c   1.000
_cell.angle_alpha   90.00
_cell.angle_beta   90.00
_cell.angle_gamma   90.00
#
_symmetry.space_group_name_H-M   'P 1'
#
loop_
_entity.id
_entity.type
_entity.pdbx_description
1 polymer ?
#
loop_
_entity_poly.entity_id
_entity_poly.type
_entity_poly.pdbx_seq_one_letter_code
_entity_poly.pdbx_strand_id
1 'polypeptide(L)'
;MIAQLYSRWKILFAISAAFYAAGILAGILSGSVMDTPSFAPMESGMWDIFKNNVVVGLIIISSGLITGGVLSSLIILCNGYIIGYTIIGVTSNYGLRPIMEGLVPHFFPESMALMLCAAMGFSFGKYLLLYMKGVEHRQGELRTVARDCMVISALFILLLLLASFIEAHVSAVMLEAQAG
;
A
#
# COMPACT_ATOMS: atom_id res chain seq x y z
N MET A 1 4.85 22.49 10.86
CA MET A 1 3.80 21.84 10.05
C MET A 1 4.06 20.34 9.90
N ILE A 2 5.17 19.92 9.29
CA ILE A 2 5.49 18.49 9.05
C ILE A 2 5.62 17.68 10.35
N ALA A 3 6.31 18.21 11.38
CA ALA A 3 6.44 17.53 12.67
C ALA A 3 5.09 17.25 13.36
N GLN A 4 4.11 18.14 13.21
CA GLN A 4 2.76 17.98 13.75
C GLN A 4 1.97 16.92 12.98
N LEU A 5 2.08 16.91 11.64
CA LEU A 5 1.50 15.87 10.79
C LEU A 5 2.04 14.50 11.20
N TYR A 6 3.36 14.35 11.28
CA TYR A 6 4.00 13.11 11.71
C TYR A 6 3.50 12.64 13.09
N SER A 7 3.50 13.53 14.09
CA SER A 7 3.07 13.17 15.44
C SER A 7 1.62 12.68 15.51
N ARG A 8 0.73 13.21 14.65
CA ARG A 8 -0.70 12.83 14.62
C ARG A 8 -0.94 11.50 13.90
N TRP A 9 -0.16 11.21 12.87
CA TRP A 9 -0.42 10.11 11.93
C TRP A 9 0.48 8.89 12.14
N LYS A 10 1.61 9.02 12.84
CA LYS A 10 2.59 7.93 13.03
C LYS A 10 1.99 6.63 13.56
N ILE A 11 1.02 6.70 14.48
CA ILE A 11 0.38 5.50 15.05
C ILE A 11 -0.52 4.83 14.01
N LEU A 12 -1.33 5.61 13.29
CA LEU A 12 -2.21 5.07 12.23
C LEU A 12 -1.39 4.43 11.11
N PHE A 13 -0.28 5.08 10.74
CA PHE A 13 0.66 4.53 9.77
C PHE A 13 1.35 3.25 10.27
N ALA A 14 1.76 3.21 11.54
CA ALA A 14 2.34 2.01 12.15
C ALA A 14 1.34 0.83 12.17
N ILE A 15 0.06 1.10 12.45
CA ILE A 15 -1.00 0.09 12.38
C ILE A 15 -1.14 -0.44 10.95
N SER A 16 -1.25 0.43 9.94
CA SER A 16 -1.31 -0.01 8.55
C SER A 16 -0.07 -0.82 8.13
N ALA A 17 1.11 -0.42 8.58
CA ALA A 17 2.36 -1.13 8.31
C ALA A 17 2.39 -2.51 8.95
N ALA A 18 1.86 -2.65 10.17
CA ALA A 18 1.74 -3.94 10.84
C ALA A 18 0.81 -4.90 10.08
N PHE A 19 -0.36 -4.43 9.62
CA PHE A 19 -1.26 -5.24 8.79
C PHE A 19 -0.64 -5.64 7.46
N TYR A 20 0.05 -4.71 6.79
CA TYR A 20 0.74 -4.98 5.54
C TYR A 20 1.86 -6.02 5.71
N ALA A 21 2.71 -5.85 6.73
CA ALA A 21 3.79 -6.79 7.04
C ALA A 21 3.25 -8.17 7.44
N ALA A 22 2.16 -8.23 8.22
CA ALA A 22 1.48 -9.49 8.54
C ALA A 22 0.97 -10.18 7.27
N GLY A 23 0.42 -9.42 6.32
CA GLY A 23 0.05 -9.90 5.00
C GLY A 23 1.23 -10.52 4.26
N ILE A 24 2.35 -9.79 4.13
CA ILE A 24 3.56 -10.30 3.46
C ILE A 24 4.04 -11.60 4.08
N LEU A 25 4.14 -11.65 5.42
CA LEU A 25 4.56 -12.85 6.13
C LEU A 25 3.60 -14.02 5.85
N ALA A 26 2.29 -13.78 5.89
CA ALA A 26 1.30 -14.80 5.55
C ALA A 26 1.46 -15.31 4.11
N GLY A 27 1.68 -14.41 3.14
CA GLY A 27 1.89 -14.78 1.74
C GLY A 27 3.14 -15.63 1.52
N ILE A 28 4.26 -15.26 2.16
CA ILE A 28 5.50 -16.03 2.10
C ILE A 28 5.30 -17.45 2.68
N LEU A 29 4.65 -17.53 3.85
CA LEU A 29 4.40 -18.82 4.51
C LEU A 29 3.44 -19.70 3.70
N SER A 30 2.46 -19.12 3.02
CA SER A 30 1.52 -19.88 2.17
C SER A 30 2.20 -20.54 0.97
N GLY A 31 3.26 -19.95 0.42
CA GLY A 31 4.03 -20.57 -0.67
C GLY A 31 4.79 -21.85 -0.27
N SER A 32 4.91 -22.13 1.04
CA SER A 32 5.45 -23.42 1.51
C SER A 32 4.41 -24.55 1.54
N VAL A 33 3.13 -24.22 1.36
CA VAL A 33 1.99 -25.15 1.47
C VAL A 33 1.23 -25.30 0.15
N MET A 34 1.22 -24.26 -0.69
CA MET A 34 0.49 -24.22 -1.97
C MET A 34 1.47 -24.27 -3.14
N ASP A 35 1.09 -24.95 -4.22
CA ASP A 35 1.84 -24.92 -5.48
C ASP A 35 1.94 -23.47 -5.95
N THR A 36 3.18 -22.98 -6.08
CA THR A 36 3.43 -21.61 -6.52
C THR A 36 3.02 -21.48 -7.99
N PRO A 37 2.16 -20.52 -8.35
CA PRO A 37 1.72 -20.35 -9.74
C PRO A 37 2.91 -19.91 -10.61
N SER A 38 2.89 -20.33 -11.89
CA SER A 38 3.80 -19.76 -12.87
C SER A 38 3.37 -18.31 -13.16
N PHE A 39 4.19 -17.35 -12.81
CA PHE A 39 3.94 -15.95 -13.14
C PHE A 39 4.35 -15.71 -14.60
N ALA A 40 3.37 -15.56 -15.48
CA ALA A 40 3.61 -15.02 -16.82
C ALA A 40 3.67 -13.49 -16.72
N PRO A 41 4.74 -12.84 -17.19
CA PRO A 41 4.80 -11.38 -17.21
C PRO A 41 3.67 -10.86 -18.11
N MET A 42 2.78 -10.06 -17.53
CA MET A 42 1.74 -9.35 -18.27
C MET A 42 2.24 -7.94 -18.52
N GLU A 43 2.55 -7.61 -19.77
CA GLU A 43 2.95 -6.25 -20.10
C GLU A 43 1.80 -5.29 -19.86
N SER A 44 2.04 -4.30 -19.01
CA SER A 44 1.08 -3.24 -18.72
C SER A 44 1.79 -1.90 -18.81
N GLY A 45 1.15 -0.92 -19.46
CA GLY A 45 1.72 0.41 -19.59
C GLY A 45 1.77 1.13 -18.25
N MET A 46 2.73 2.06 -18.08
CA MET A 46 2.88 2.91 -16.90
C MET A 46 1.54 3.48 -16.38
N TRP A 47 0.70 3.95 -17.30
CA TRP A 47 -0.59 4.57 -16.97
C TRP A 47 -1.63 3.56 -16.50
N ASP A 48 -1.56 2.32 -16.95
CA ASP A 48 -2.50 1.27 -16.53
C ASP A 48 -2.17 0.81 -15.11
N ILE A 49 -0.88 0.61 -14.81
CA ILE A 49 -0.37 0.34 -13.46
C ILE A 49 -0.75 1.48 -12.52
N PHE A 50 -0.46 2.73 -12.90
CA PHE A 50 -0.78 3.90 -12.09
C PHE A 50 -2.29 3.99 -11.79
N LYS A 51 -3.15 3.86 -12.81
CA LYS A 51 -4.60 3.90 -12.63
C LYS A 51 -5.08 2.78 -11.71
N ASN A 52 -4.59 1.56 -11.89
CA ASN A 52 -4.95 0.42 -11.04
C ASN A 52 -4.62 0.71 -9.57
N ASN A 53 -3.40 1.16 -9.29
CA ASN A 53 -2.96 1.46 -7.92
C ASN A 53 -3.70 2.66 -7.32
N VAL A 54 -4.04 3.68 -8.12
CA VAL A 54 -4.89 4.80 -7.67
C VAL A 54 -6.29 4.29 -7.30
N VAL A 55 -6.90 3.44 -8.13
CA VAL A 55 -8.21 2.85 -7.85
C VAL A 55 -8.16 2.02 -6.56
N VAL A 56 -7.15 1.17 -6.39
CA VAL A 56 -6.94 0.41 -5.16
C VAL A 56 -6.79 1.35 -3.95
N GLY A 57 -5.98 2.40 -4.05
CA GLY A 57 -5.83 3.41 -3.00
C GLY A 57 -7.15 4.09 -2.62
N LEU A 58 -7.97 4.47 -3.61
CA LEU A 58 -9.28 5.07 -3.39
C LEU A 58 -10.27 4.08 -2.74
N ILE A 59 -10.23 2.81 -3.12
CA ILE A 59 -11.04 1.75 -2.49
C ILE A 59 -10.61 1.56 -1.02
N ILE A 60 -9.30 1.55 -0.74
CA ILE A 60 -8.77 1.48 0.63
C ILE A 60 -9.29 2.65 1.47
N ILE A 61 -9.18 3.88 0.96
CA ILE A 61 -9.62 5.08 1.69
C ILE A 61 -11.13 5.00 1.94
N SER A 62 -11.93 4.82 0.88
CA SER A 62 -13.40 4.86 0.97
C SER A 62 -13.94 3.73 1.87
N SER A 63 -13.46 2.50 1.70
CA SER A 63 -13.86 1.37 2.54
C SER A 63 -13.45 1.54 4.01
N GLY A 64 -12.26 2.10 4.26
CA GLY A 64 -11.79 2.44 5.60
C GLY A 64 -12.65 3.52 6.26
N LEU A 65 -12.96 4.59 5.54
CA LEU A 65 -13.84 5.66 6.03
C LEU A 65 -15.23 5.13 6.42
N ILE A 66 -15.81 4.23 5.62
CA ILE A 66 -17.14 3.66 5.91
C ILE A 66 -17.10 2.72 7.14
N THR A 67 -16.01 1.98 7.31
CA THR A 67 -15.92 0.90 8.32
C THR A 67 -15.05 1.23 9.54
N GLY A 68 -14.60 2.47 9.66
CA GLY A 68 -13.67 2.88 10.73
C GLY A 68 -12.29 2.21 10.61
N GLY A 69 -11.90 1.79 9.41
CA GLY A 69 -10.58 1.24 9.10
C GLY A 69 -10.51 -0.29 8.99
N VAL A 70 -11.59 -1.02 9.29
CA VAL A 70 -11.59 -2.49 9.23
C VAL A 70 -11.35 -2.98 7.80
N LEU A 71 -12.12 -2.50 6.82
CA LEU A 71 -11.94 -2.94 5.43
C LEU A 71 -10.61 -2.48 4.83
N SER A 72 -10.13 -1.28 5.15
CA SER A 72 -8.79 -0.86 4.72
C SER A 72 -7.68 -1.75 5.27
N SER A 73 -7.86 -2.29 6.49
CA SER A 73 -6.93 -3.26 7.10
C SER A 73 -6.90 -4.57 6.34
N LEU A 74 -8.07 -5.09 5.97
CA LEU A 74 -8.17 -6.33 5.22
C LEU A 74 -7.59 -6.17 3.81
N ILE A 75 -7.87 -5.07 3.13
CA ILE A 75 -7.34 -4.81 1.79
C ILE A 75 -5.81 -4.67 1.82
N ILE A 76 -5.26 -3.92 2.78
CA ILE A 76 -3.80 -3.77 2.90
C ILE A 76 -3.13 -5.09 3.29
N LEU A 77 -3.76 -5.91 4.13
CA LEU A 77 -3.30 -7.26 4.45
C LEU A 77 -3.31 -8.16 3.21
N CYS A 78 -4.38 -8.16 2.42
CA CYS A 78 -4.45 -8.91 1.16
C CYS A 78 -3.40 -8.43 0.16
N ASN A 79 -3.17 -7.11 0.06
CA ASN A 79 -2.13 -6.55 -0.80
C ASN A 79 -0.74 -7.04 -0.36
N GLY A 80 -0.45 -7.00 0.95
CA GLY A 80 0.78 -7.57 1.50
C GLY A 80 0.90 -9.07 1.21
N TYR A 81 -0.19 -9.82 1.36
CA TYR A 81 -0.24 -11.26 1.05
C TYR A 81 0.13 -11.53 -0.40
N ILE A 82 -0.45 -10.79 -1.36
CA ILE A 82 -0.14 -10.95 -2.78
C ILE A 82 1.36 -10.72 -3.02
N ILE A 83 1.94 -9.65 -2.48
CA ILE A 83 3.39 -9.41 -2.60
C ILE A 83 4.22 -10.54 -2.01
N GLY A 84 3.91 -10.97 -0.78
CA GLY A 84 4.64 -12.07 -0.13
C GLY A 84 4.57 -13.37 -0.93
N TYR A 85 3.39 -13.67 -1.48
CA TYR A 85 3.16 -14.82 -2.33
C TYR A 85 3.91 -14.74 -3.67
N THR A 86 3.97 -13.56 -4.29
CA THR A 86 4.77 -13.30 -5.48
C THR A 86 6.26 -13.46 -5.21
N ILE A 87 6.77 -12.97 -4.07
CA ILE A 87 8.18 -13.14 -3.68
C ILE A 87 8.53 -14.63 -3.61
N ILE A 88 7.80 -15.43 -2.82
CA ILE A 88 8.13 -16.85 -2.68
C ILE A 88 7.96 -17.62 -3.99
N GLY A 89 6.94 -17.32 -4.78
CA GLY A 89 6.72 -17.99 -6.07
C GLY A 89 7.78 -17.67 -7.11
N VAL A 90 8.20 -16.41 -7.25
CA VAL A 90 9.27 -16.05 -8.19
C VAL A 90 10.61 -16.60 -7.72
N THR A 91 10.93 -16.48 -6.43
CA THR A 91 12.22 -16.94 -5.90
C THR A 91 12.39 -18.44 -5.97
N SER A 92 11.32 -19.21 -5.78
CA SER A 92 11.35 -20.68 -5.87
C SER A 92 11.56 -21.20 -7.31
N ASN A 93 11.10 -20.45 -8.32
CA ASN A 93 11.16 -20.87 -9.73
C ASN A 93 12.29 -20.22 -10.53
N TYR A 94 12.65 -18.97 -10.23
CA TYR A 94 13.56 -18.14 -11.03
C TYR A 94 14.70 -17.49 -10.20
N GLY A 95 14.75 -17.75 -8.89
CA GLY A 95 15.75 -17.18 -7.98
C GLY A 95 15.49 -15.73 -7.58
N LEU A 96 16.46 -15.10 -6.90
CA LEU A 96 16.30 -13.75 -6.30
C LEU A 96 16.38 -12.60 -7.30
N ARG A 97 17.02 -12.81 -8.46
CA ARG A 97 17.33 -11.74 -9.41
C ARG A 97 16.09 -11.01 -9.96
N PRO A 98 15.02 -11.71 -10.41
CA PRO A 98 13.82 -11.02 -10.90
C PRO A 98 13.09 -10.22 -9.82
N ILE A 99 13.23 -10.57 -8.54
CA ILE A 99 12.70 -9.76 -7.44
C ILE A 99 13.48 -8.46 -7.27
N MET A 100 14.82 -8.55 -7.31
CA MET A 100 15.67 -7.38 -7.12
C MET A 100 15.56 -6.37 -8.27
N GLU A 101 15.45 -6.86 -9.50
CA GLU A 101 15.40 -6.02 -10.71
C GLU A 101 13.95 -5.63 -11.06
N GLY A 102 12.99 -6.52 -10.82
CA GLY A 102 11.58 -6.32 -11.17
C GLY A 102 10.75 -5.70 -10.04
N LEU A 103 10.75 -6.27 -8.84
CA LEU A 103 9.81 -5.90 -7.77
C LEU A 103 10.34 -4.76 -6.86
N VAL A 104 11.55 -4.93 -6.35
CA VAL A 104 12.14 -4.05 -5.32
C VAL A 104 12.14 -2.56 -5.70
N PRO A 105 12.43 -2.15 -6.95
CA PRO A 105 12.53 -0.73 -7.30
C PRO A 105 11.23 0.06 -7.07
N HIS A 106 10.07 -0.51 -7.39
CA HIS A 106 8.77 0.16 -7.24
C HIS A 106 8.00 -0.28 -5.99
N PHE A 107 8.37 -1.41 -5.37
CA PHE A 107 7.75 -1.92 -4.15
C PHE A 107 7.68 -0.86 -3.04
N PHE A 108 8.81 -0.24 -2.69
CA PHE A 108 8.84 0.74 -1.60
C PHE A 108 7.89 1.93 -1.81
N PRO A 109 7.94 2.69 -2.92
CA PRO A 109 7.04 3.82 -3.12
C PRO A 109 5.56 3.37 -3.18
N GLU A 110 5.25 2.24 -3.81
CA GLU A 110 3.87 1.73 -3.87
C GLU A 110 3.34 1.34 -2.49
N SER A 111 4.06 0.49 -1.75
CA SER A 111 3.66 0.05 -0.42
C SER A 111 3.46 1.24 0.51
N MET A 112 4.37 2.23 0.47
CA MET A 112 4.23 3.44 1.28
C MET A 112 2.95 4.22 0.92
N ALA A 113 2.64 4.36 -0.37
CA ALA A 113 1.41 5.02 -0.80
C ALA A 113 0.15 4.31 -0.30
N LEU A 114 0.08 2.98 -0.45
CA LEU A 114 -1.08 2.19 -0.01
C LEU A 114 -1.24 2.18 1.52
N MET A 115 -0.14 2.13 2.28
CA MET A 115 -0.17 2.26 3.73
C MET A 115 -0.67 3.65 4.17
N LEU A 116 -0.30 4.72 3.47
CA LEU A 116 -0.86 6.06 3.73
C LEU A 116 -2.36 6.12 3.46
N CYS A 117 -2.85 5.47 2.39
CA CYS A 117 -4.28 5.31 2.12
C CYS A 117 -5.00 4.57 3.25
N ALA A 118 -4.43 3.49 3.76
CA ALA A 118 -4.99 2.74 4.87
C ALA A 118 -5.00 3.57 6.17
N ALA A 119 -3.93 4.31 6.46
CA ALA A 119 -3.87 5.22 7.61
C ALA A 119 -4.97 6.30 7.55
N MET A 120 -5.29 6.83 6.36
CA MET A 120 -6.43 7.72 6.15
C MET A 120 -7.77 7.03 6.43
N GLY A 121 -7.95 5.79 5.99
CA GLY A 121 -9.13 4.98 6.33
C GLY A 121 -9.35 4.83 7.84
N PHE A 122 -8.28 4.60 8.62
CA PHE A 122 -8.36 4.51 10.08
C PHE A 122 -8.66 5.83 10.78
N SER A 123 -8.36 6.97 10.15
CA SER A 123 -8.52 8.27 10.80
C SER A 123 -9.98 8.51 11.22
N PHE A 124 -10.95 8.07 10.42
CA PHE A 124 -12.37 8.14 10.77
C PHE A 124 -12.72 7.26 11.98
N GLY A 125 -12.23 6.00 12.01
CA GLY A 125 -12.43 5.10 13.14
C GLY A 125 -11.89 5.67 14.45
N LYS A 126 -10.73 6.32 14.41
CA LYS A 126 -10.18 7.06 15.56
C LYS A 126 -11.15 8.13 16.07
N TYR A 127 -11.71 8.95 15.18
CA TYR A 127 -12.66 10.00 15.57
C TYR A 127 -13.96 9.43 16.11
N LEU A 128 -14.48 8.36 15.49
CA LEU A 128 -15.66 7.65 15.99
C LEU A 128 -15.45 7.11 17.41
N LEU A 129 -14.29 6.50 17.68
CA LEU A 129 -13.95 6.00 19.02
C LEU A 129 -13.81 7.12 20.06
N LEU A 130 -13.22 8.26 19.68
CA LEU A 130 -13.11 9.44 20.56
C LEU A 130 -14.50 10.00 20.88
N TYR A 131 -15.38 10.11 19.88
CA TYR A 131 -16.76 10.52 20.05
C TYR A 131 -17.53 9.59 20.99
N MET A 132 -17.42 8.27 20.80
CA MET A 132 -18.06 7.27 21.68
C MET A 132 -17.54 7.34 23.13
N LYS A 133 -16.29 7.78 23.34
CA LYS A 133 -15.69 7.99 24.66
C LYS A 133 -16.06 9.34 25.29
N GLY A 134 -16.92 10.14 24.64
CA GLY A 134 -17.32 11.45 25.12
C GLY A 134 -16.18 12.47 25.14
N VAL A 135 -15.12 12.25 24.36
CA VAL A 135 -14.01 13.21 24.24
C VAL A 135 -14.48 14.36 23.36
N GLU A 136 -14.65 15.54 23.96
CA GLU A 136 -15.04 16.73 23.20
C GLU A 136 -13.96 17.11 22.18
N HIS A 137 -14.38 17.26 20.92
CA HIS A 137 -13.49 17.70 19.86
C HIS A 137 -13.15 19.17 19.98
N ARG A 138 -11.89 19.52 19.75
CA ARG A 138 -11.46 20.92 19.80
C ARG A 138 -11.97 21.64 18.56
N GLN A 139 -12.46 22.87 18.72
CA GLN A 139 -12.80 23.71 17.56
C GLN A 139 -11.61 23.79 16.59
N GLY A 140 -11.84 23.46 15.31
CA GLY A 140 -10.81 23.43 14.27
C GLY A 140 -10.10 22.08 14.04
N GLU A 141 -10.44 21.04 14.80
CA GLU A 141 -9.87 19.69 14.64
C GLU A 141 -10.22 19.07 13.29
N LEU A 142 -11.50 19.14 12.87
CA LEU A 142 -11.94 18.63 11.56
C LEU A 142 -11.22 19.32 10.39
N ARG A 143 -11.03 20.64 10.46
CA ARG A 143 -10.28 21.41 9.43
C ARG A 143 -8.83 20.98 9.36
N THR A 144 -8.23 20.67 10.51
CA THR A 144 -6.85 20.18 10.60
C THR A 144 -6.72 18.79 9.99
N VAL A 145 -7.67 17.89 10.27
CA VAL A 145 -7.73 16.55 9.68
C VAL A 145 -7.93 16.60 8.17
N ALA A 146 -8.88 17.40 7.70
CA ALA A 146 -9.13 17.57 6.27
C ALA A 146 -7.87 18.06 5.54
N ARG A 147 -7.15 19.03 6.14
CA ARG A 147 -5.87 19.51 5.61
C ARG A 147 -4.82 18.39 5.57
N ASP A 148 -4.71 17.62 6.64
CA ASP A 148 -3.76 16.50 6.69
C ASP A 148 -4.09 15.44 5.63
N CYS A 149 -5.38 15.08 5.48
CA CYS A 149 -5.83 14.17 4.44
C CYS A 149 -5.50 14.71 3.04
N MET A 150 -5.66 16.01 2.78
CA MET A 150 -5.26 16.60 1.49
C MET A 150 -3.75 16.47 1.23
N VAL A 151 -2.92 16.72 2.26
CA VAL A 151 -1.45 16.60 2.14
C VAL A 151 -1.05 15.14 1.93
N ILE A 152 -1.65 14.20 2.67
CA ILE A 152 -1.38 12.77 2.52
C ILE A 152 -1.90 12.27 1.17
N SER A 153 -3.05 12.78 0.69
CA SER A 153 -3.58 12.50 -0.64
C SER A 153 -2.61 12.89 -1.74
N ALA A 154 -2.08 14.12 -1.68
CA ALA A 154 -1.06 14.56 -2.63
C ALA A 154 0.19 13.67 -2.56
N LEU A 155 0.63 13.31 -1.35
CA LEU A 155 1.80 12.47 -1.15
C LEU A 155 1.63 11.05 -1.73
N PHE A 156 0.49 10.38 -1.50
CA PHE A 156 0.30 9.03 -2.05
C PHE A 156 0.21 9.06 -3.58
N ILE A 157 -0.43 10.07 -4.18
CA ILE A 157 -0.49 10.21 -5.64
C ILE A 157 0.92 10.36 -6.24
N LEU A 158 1.76 11.19 -5.62
CA LEU A 158 3.15 11.36 -6.05
C LEU A 158 3.96 10.06 -5.90
N LEU A 159 3.76 9.33 -4.81
CA LEU A 159 4.43 8.04 -4.59
C LEU A 159 3.97 6.98 -5.61
N LEU A 160 2.68 6.89 -5.92
CA LEU A 160 2.17 5.97 -6.95
C LEU A 160 2.68 6.32 -8.35
N LEU A 161 2.79 7.62 -8.66
CA LEU A 161 3.35 8.06 -9.93
C LEU A 161 4.85 7.71 -10.02
N LEU A 162 5.59 7.85 -8.92
CA LEU A 162 6.98 7.44 -8.85
C LEU A 162 7.10 5.91 -9.00
N ALA A 163 6.26 5.14 -8.33
CA ALA A 163 6.25 3.68 -8.42
C ALA A 163 5.99 3.21 -9.86
N SER A 164 4.94 3.71 -10.50
CA SER A 164 4.61 3.32 -11.88
C SER A 164 5.67 3.76 -12.88
N PHE A 165 6.28 4.93 -12.68
CA PHE A 165 7.41 5.38 -13.50
C PHE A 165 8.61 4.43 -13.39
N ILE A 166 8.97 4.03 -12.16
CA ILE A 166 10.05 3.08 -11.92
C ILE A 166 9.72 1.72 -12.54
N GLU A 167 8.50 1.22 -12.37
CA GLU A 167 8.09 -0.07 -12.91
C GLU A 167 8.16 -0.09 -14.44
N ALA A 168 7.67 0.96 -15.10
CA ALA A 168 7.67 1.04 -16.56
C ALA A 168 9.07 1.21 -17.19
N HIS A 169 10.03 1.83 -16.49
CA HIS A 169 11.35 2.13 -17.06
C HIS A 169 12.49 1.27 -16.53
N VAL A 170 12.33 0.68 -15.35
CA VAL A 170 13.37 -0.13 -14.68
C VAL A 170 12.96 -1.60 -14.64
N SER A 171 11.72 -1.89 -14.24
CA SER A 171 11.24 -3.26 -14.05
C SER A 171 10.84 -3.95 -15.37
N ALA A 172 10.14 -3.25 -16.27
CA ALA A 172 9.70 -3.81 -17.56
C ALA A 172 10.87 -4.09 -18.52
N VAL A 173 11.84 -3.16 -18.58
CA VAL A 173 12.99 -3.23 -19.51
C VAL A 173 13.94 -4.40 -19.22
N MET A 174 13.98 -4.90 -17.99
CA MET A 174 14.88 -6.00 -17.60
C MET A 174 14.31 -7.40 -17.92
N LEU A 175 12.98 -7.54 -18.03
CA LEU A 175 12.34 -8.80 -18.42
C LEU A 175 12.47 -9.06 -19.93
N GLU A 176 12.34 -8.02 -20.75
CA GLU A 176 12.60 -8.10 -22.20
C GLU A 176 14.07 -8.46 -22.50
N ALA A 177 15.02 -7.89 -21.74
CA ALA A 177 16.45 -8.17 -21.91
C ALA A 177 16.87 -9.61 -21.55
N GLN A 178 16.01 -10.39 -20.89
CA GLN A 178 16.24 -11.81 -20.56
C GLN A 178 15.50 -12.78 -21.49
N ALA A 179 14.63 -12.27 -22.37
CA ALA A 179 13.89 -13.05 -23.36
C ALA A 179 14.56 -13.12 -24.75
N GLY A 180 15.70 -12.42 -24.93
CA GLY A 180 16.58 -12.50 -26.10
C GLY A 180 17.91 -13.18 -25.77
#